data_AF-A0A6P1U9Q1-F1
#
_entry.id   AF-A0A6P1U9Q1-F1
#
_cell.length_a   1.000
_cell.length_b   1.000
_cell.length_c   1.000
_cell.angle_alpha   90.00
_cell.angle_beta   90.00
_cell.angle_gamma   90.00
#
_symmetry.space_group_name_H-M   'P 1'
#
loop_
_entity.id
_entity.type
_entity.pdbx_description
1 polymer ?
#
loop_
_entity_poly.entity_id
_entity_poly.type
_entity_poly.pdbx_seq_one_letter_code
_entity_poly.pdbx_strand_id
1 'polypeptide(L)'
;MRFLSIPAAALCTALALSACQGLSAVNANPPQPVAGFVTDTAAFDQFIASQPSAEEFARVYPDVLLVLPGQIATKELRFNNSRYFAQLDEDGRIIGGRFM
;
A
#
# COMPACT_ATOMS: atom_id res chain seq x y z
N MET A 1 -26.57 -41.28 -52.03
CA MET A 1 -26.23 -40.98 -50.62
C MET A 1 -26.74 -39.57 -50.34
N ARG A 2 -28.03 -39.40 -49.98
CA ARG A 2 -28.57 -39.25 -48.60
C ARG A 2 -27.82 -38.13 -47.83
N PHE A 3 -28.41 -36.93 -47.77
CA PHE A 3 -29.06 -36.30 -46.57
C PHE A 3 -28.02 -35.75 -45.58
N LEU A 4 -28.08 -34.58 -44.96
CA LEU A 4 -29.11 -33.56 -44.74
C LEU A 4 -28.41 -32.42 -43.95
N SER A 5 -28.66 -31.16 -44.27
CA SER A 5 -28.32 -30.00 -43.42
C SER A 5 -29.10 -30.05 -42.10
N ILE A 6 -28.45 -29.84 -40.94
CA ILE A 6 -29.15 -29.42 -39.71
C ILE A 6 -28.30 -28.35 -38.96
N PRO A 7 -28.90 -27.21 -38.59
CA PRO A 7 -28.28 -26.11 -37.85
C PRO A 7 -28.50 -26.20 -36.32
N ALA A 8 -27.91 -25.24 -35.60
CA ALA A 8 -28.27 -24.78 -34.25
C ALA A 8 -27.92 -25.70 -33.05
N ALA A 9 -26.87 -25.30 -32.33
CA ALA A 9 -26.89 -25.34 -30.87
C ALA A 9 -26.01 -24.19 -30.35
N ALA A 10 -26.68 -23.11 -29.99
CA ALA A 10 -26.11 -22.06 -29.16
C ALA A 10 -25.61 -22.66 -27.84
N LEU A 11 -24.36 -22.38 -27.50
CA LEU A 11 -23.90 -22.55 -26.12
C LEU A 11 -23.29 -21.23 -25.66
N CYS A 12 -24.18 -20.38 -25.12
CA CYS A 12 -23.83 -19.30 -24.24
C CYS A 12 -23.11 -19.87 -23.02
N THR A 13 -21.80 -19.65 -22.90
CA THR A 13 -21.09 -19.73 -21.62
C THR A 13 -20.60 -18.34 -21.27
N ALA A 14 -21.41 -17.67 -20.45
CA ALA A 14 -21.01 -16.51 -19.68
C ALA A 14 -19.95 -16.94 -18.65
N LEU A 15 -18.78 -16.31 -18.68
CA LEU A 15 -17.85 -16.21 -17.56
C LEU A 15 -17.55 -14.71 -17.43
N ALA A 16 -18.42 -13.99 -16.73
CA ALA A 16 -18.32 -13.73 -15.30
C ALA A 16 -17.02 -12.96 -14.98
N LEU A 17 -17.22 -11.65 -14.79
CA LEU A 17 -16.45 -10.68 -14.02
C LEU A 17 -15.05 -11.15 -13.59
N SER A 18 -14.02 -10.55 -14.21
CA SER A 18 -12.68 -10.51 -13.64
C SER A 18 -12.76 -9.78 -12.30
N ALA A 19 -12.78 -10.57 -11.24
CA ALA A 19 -12.78 -10.15 -9.86
C ALA A 19 -11.59 -9.25 -9.55
N CYS A 20 -11.83 -8.24 -8.71
CA CYS A 20 -10.83 -7.37 -8.11
C CYS A 20 -9.67 -8.21 -7.55
N GLN A 21 -8.52 -8.15 -8.19
CA GLN A 21 -7.25 -8.62 -7.64
C GLN A 21 -6.75 -7.56 -6.65
N GLY A 22 -7.43 -7.42 -5.53
CA GLY A 22 -7.11 -6.43 -4.49
C GLY A 22 -7.23 -7.00 -3.08
N LEU A 23 -7.27 -8.33 -2.93
CA LEU A 23 -7.20 -8.97 -1.63
C LEU A 23 -5.82 -9.57 -1.45
N SER A 24 -4.83 -8.68 -1.27
CA SER A 24 -3.62 -9.06 -0.54
C SER A 24 -4.09 -9.62 0.80
N ALA A 25 -3.89 -10.91 1.00
CA ALA A 25 -4.17 -11.59 2.25
C ALA A 25 -3.32 -10.94 3.35
N VAL A 26 -3.90 -9.96 4.03
CA VAL A 26 -3.32 -9.34 5.22
C VAL A 26 -3.38 -10.39 6.31
N ASN A 27 -2.20 -10.83 6.75
CA ASN A 27 -2.01 -11.56 7.99
C ASN A 27 -2.93 -10.98 9.06
N ALA A 28 -3.77 -11.81 9.67
CA ALA A 28 -4.84 -11.43 10.60
C ALA A 28 -4.34 -10.89 11.95
N ASN A 29 -3.09 -10.42 12.03
CA ASN A 29 -2.57 -9.69 13.15
C ASN A 29 -2.10 -8.32 12.66
N PRO A 30 -2.72 -7.21 13.09
CA PRO A 30 -2.25 -5.89 12.72
C PRO A 30 -0.79 -5.72 13.19
N PRO A 31 0.08 -5.08 12.38
CA PRO A 31 1.44 -4.78 12.79
C PRO A 31 1.43 -4.06 14.15
N GLN A 32 2.25 -4.55 15.08
CA GLN A 32 2.36 -3.94 16.40
C GLN A 32 3.02 -2.56 16.29
N PRO A 33 2.58 -1.56 17.07
CA PRO A 33 3.22 -0.25 17.07
C PRO A 33 4.69 -0.33 17.50
N VAL A 34 5.55 0.33 16.74
CA VAL A 34 6.97 0.53 17.03
C VAL A 34 7.10 1.86 17.77
N ALA A 35 7.48 1.78 19.05
CA ALA A 35 7.67 2.97 19.88
C ALA A 35 8.99 3.70 19.54
N GLY A 36 8.98 5.02 19.66
CA GLY A 36 10.13 5.88 19.43
C GLY A 36 10.47 6.12 17.96
N PHE A 37 11.75 6.34 17.66
CA PHE A 37 12.23 6.58 16.31
C PHE A 37 12.66 5.29 15.63
N VAL A 38 12.76 5.31 14.30
CA VAL A 38 13.14 4.13 13.51
C VAL A 38 14.60 3.76 13.75
N THR A 39 14.83 2.61 14.37
CA THR A 39 16.17 2.02 14.57
C THR A 39 16.42 0.87 13.60
N ASP A 40 15.40 0.07 13.28
CA ASP A 40 15.44 -0.96 12.26
C ASP A 40 14.99 -0.38 10.91
N THR A 41 15.97 0.09 10.12
CA THR A 41 15.70 0.68 8.81
C THR A 41 15.26 -0.36 7.79
N ALA A 42 15.69 -1.62 7.91
CA ALA A 42 15.32 -2.67 6.97
C ALA A 42 13.83 -3.04 7.12
N ALA A 43 13.34 -3.16 8.35
CA ALA A 43 11.92 -3.37 8.61
C ALA A 43 11.08 -2.16 8.14
N PHE A 44 11.58 -0.95 8.35
CA PHE A 44 10.92 0.27 7.88
C PHE A 44 10.83 0.32 6.34
N ASP A 45 11.92 0.00 5.63
CA ASP A 45 11.93 -0.01 4.17
C ASP A 45 10.94 -1.04 3.61
N GLN A 46 10.82 -2.22 4.25
CA GLN A 46 9.80 -3.22 3.89
C GLN A 46 8.37 -2.70 4.13
N PHE A 47 8.16 -1.98 5.23
CA PHE A 47 6.87 -1.35 5.51
C PHE A 47 6.52 -0.31 4.45
N ILE A 48 7.44 0.58 4.07
CA ILE A 48 7.22 1.56 3.00
C ILE A 48 6.98 0.88 1.65
N ALA A 49 7.70 -0.22 1.34
CA ALA A 49 7.50 -0.99 0.12
C ALA A 49 6.09 -1.61 0.00
N SER A 50 5.37 -1.77 1.12
CA SER A 50 3.95 -2.19 1.11
C SER A 50 2.97 -1.09 0.69
N GLN A 51 3.47 0.12 0.43
CA GLN A 51 2.69 1.30 0.04
C GLN A 51 1.59 1.69 1.05
N PRO A 52 1.94 1.93 2.33
CA PRO A 52 0.95 2.19 3.37
C PRO A 52 0.25 3.54 3.14
N SER A 53 -0.99 3.65 3.60
CA SER A 53 -1.61 4.96 3.80
C SER A 53 -0.95 5.72 4.97
N ALA A 54 -1.21 7.02 5.07
CA ALA A 54 -0.80 7.82 6.22
C ALA A 54 -1.39 7.31 7.55
N GLU A 55 -2.62 6.77 7.53
CA GLU A 55 -3.27 6.20 8.71
C GLU A 55 -2.60 4.91 9.18
N GLU A 56 -2.23 4.05 8.23
CA GLU A 56 -1.46 2.83 8.52
C GLU A 56 -0.07 3.17 9.05
N PHE A 57 0.60 4.17 8.47
CA PHE A 57 1.87 4.68 8.97
C PHE A 57 1.75 5.14 10.43
N ALA A 58 0.77 5.99 10.74
CA ALA A 58 0.57 6.52 12.09
C ALA A 58 0.23 5.43 13.12
N ARG A 59 -0.35 4.30 12.68
CA ARG A 59 -0.62 3.16 13.55
C ARG A 59 0.64 2.35 13.88
N VAL A 60 1.52 2.16 12.89
CA VAL A 60 2.73 1.33 13.04
C VAL A 60 3.89 2.14 13.64
N TYR A 61 4.04 3.40 13.26
CA TYR A 61 5.10 4.30 13.72
C TYR A 61 4.51 5.58 14.35
N PRO A 62 3.80 5.46 15.49
CA PRO A 62 3.06 6.58 16.09
C PRO A 62 3.95 7.75 16.55
N ASP A 63 5.21 7.47 16.89
CA ASP A 63 6.16 8.46 17.41
C ASP A 63 7.04 9.07 16.31
N VAL A 64 6.89 8.61 15.05
CA VAL A 64 7.60 9.18 13.89
C VAL A 64 6.73 10.24 13.26
N LEU A 65 7.22 11.48 13.23
CA LEU A 65 6.54 12.58 12.56
C LEU A 65 6.51 12.34 11.06
N LEU A 66 5.35 11.97 10.53
CA LEU A 66 5.09 11.89 9.10
C LEU A 66 4.80 13.29 8.55
N VAL A 67 5.59 13.74 7.58
CA VAL A 67 5.37 15.00 6.85
C VAL A 67 4.93 14.66 5.44
N LEU A 68 3.69 15.03 5.09
CA LEU A 68 3.13 14.81 3.75
C LEU A 68 3.49 15.96 2.80
N PRO A 69 3.44 15.73 1.47
CA PRO A 69 3.61 16.79 0.48
C PRO A 69 2.70 18.00 0.75
N GLY A 70 3.26 19.20 0.69
CA GLY A 70 2.54 20.45 0.95
C GLY A 70 2.39 20.84 2.42
N GLN A 71 2.72 19.96 3.36
CA GLN A 71 2.76 20.33 4.78
C GLN A 71 4.00 21.17 5.09
N ILE A 72 3.81 22.20 5.90
CA ILE A 72 4.90 23.04 6.39
C ILE A 72 5.52 22.37 7.62
N ALA A 73 6.82 22.09 7.54
CA ALA A 73 7.62 21.65 8.67
C ALA A 73 8.64 22.73 9.05
N THR A 74 8.92 22.88 10.35
CA THR A 74 9.99 23.76 10.84
C THR A 74 11.36 23.18 10.47
N LYS A 75 12.34 24.07 10.26
CA LYS A 75 13.75 23.69 10.01
C LYS A 75 14.45 23.26 11.31
N GLU A 76 13.88 22.31 12.02
CA GLU A 76 14.50 21.71 13.20
C GLU A 76 15.51 20.65 12.75
N LEU A 77 16.74 20.75 13.24
CA LEU A 77 17.78 19.75 12.98
C LEU A 77 17.56 18.54 13.88
N ARG A 78 17.35 17.36 13.28
CA ARG A 78 17.21 16.09 13.99
C ARG A 78 18.22 15.10 13.46
N PHE A 79 18.85 14.34 14.35
CA PHE A 79 19.86 13.33 14.01
C PHE A 79 19.36 11.90 14.25
N ASN A 80 18.07 11.74 14.53
CA ASN A 80 17.41 10.47 14.67
C ASN A 80 16.32 10.33 13.60
N ASN A 81 15.96 9.10 13.25
CA ASN A 81 14.92 8.80 12.26
C ASN A 81 13.51 9.01 12.85
N SER A 82 13.28 10.16 13.48
CA SER A 82 12.01 10.54 14.14
C SER A 82 11.09 11.36 13.24
N ARG A 83 11.53 11.71 12.03
CA ARG A 83 10.73 12.48 11.08
C ARG A 83 10.95 11.99 9.66
N TYR A 84 9.87 11.63 8.99
CA TYR A 84 9.88 11.08 7.66
C TYR A 84 9.11 11.98 6.70
N PHE A 85 9.77 12.45 5.64
CA PHE A 85 9.16 13.23 4.57
C PHE A 85 8.70 12.30 3.46
N ALA A 86 7.40 12.08 3.36
CA ALA A 86 6.82 11.09 2.45
C ALA A 86 6.68 11.60 1.02
N GLN A 87 6.86 10.69 0.08
CA GLN A 87 6.41 10.81 -1.30
C GLN A 87 5.16 9.97 -1.46
N LEU A 88 4.16 10.51 -2.16
CA LEU A 88 2.88 9.85 -2.37
C LEU A 88 2.67 9.55 -3.86
N ASP A 89 1.90 8.50 -4.15
CA ASP A 89 1.34 8.27 -5.49
C ASP A 89 0.05 9.09 -5.72
N GLU A 90 -0.61 8.82 -6.85
CA GLU A 90 -1.88 9.46 -7.24
C GLU A 90 -3.05 9.12 -6.30
N ASP A 91 -3.00 7.96 -5.63
CA ASP A 91 -4.01 7.49 -4.67
C ASP A 91 -3.69 7.92 -3.21
N GLY A 92 -2.61 8.66 -2.99
CA GLY A 92 -2.17 9.13 -1.68
C GLY A 92 -1.47 8.08 -0.83
N ARG A 93 -1.01 6.97 -1.42
CA ARG A 93 -0.21 5.94 -0.76
C ARG A 93 1.25 6.35 -0.67
N ILE A 94 1.91 6.02 0.43
CA ILE A 94 3.32 6.34 0.64
C ILE A 94 4.17 5.39 -0.20
N ILE A 95 4.81 5.92 -1.24
CA ILE A 95 5.68 5.13 -2.15
C ILE A 95 7.17 5.30 -1.85
N GLY A 96 7.52 6.23 -0.97
CA GLY A 96 8.92 6.55 -0.65
C GLY A 96 9.05 7.77 0.23
N GLY A 97 10.26 8.29 0.35
CA GLY A 97 10.55 9.42 1.22
C GLY A 97 11.98 9.41 1.77
N ARG A 98 12.20 10.20 2.81
CA ARG A 98 13.50 10.30 3.49
C ARG A 98 13.38 10.82 4.93
N PHE A 99 14.31 10.37 5.78
CA PHE A 99 14.52 10.97 7.10
C PHE A 99 15.35 12.26 6.99
N MET A 100 15.02 13.26 7.83
CA MET A 100 15.75 14.53 8.00
C MET A 100 15.51 15.13 9.39
#